data_AF-A0A060IKB9-F1
#
_entry.id   AF-A0A060IKB9-F1
#
_cell.length_a   1.000
_cell.length_b   1.000
_cell.length_c   1.000
_cell.angle_alpha   90.00
_cell.angle_beta   90.00
_cell.angle_gamma   90.00
#
_symmetry.space_group_name_H-M   'P 1'
#
loop_
_entity.id
_entity.type
_entity.pdbx_description
1 polymer ?
#
loop_
_entity_poly.entity_id
_entity_poly.type
_entity_poly.pdbx_seq_one_letter_code
_entity_poly.pdbx_strand_id
1 'polypeptide(L)'
;NMVKDIAKKLIEKGKIDRGFLGVTILALQGDTKKAYKNQEGALITDVQKGSSADEAGLKRGDLVTKVNDKVIKSPIDLKNYIGTLEIGQKISLSYERDGENKQASFILKGEKENPKGVQSDLIDGLSLRNLDPRLKDRLQIPKDVNGVLVDSVKEKSKGKNSGFQEGDIIIGVGQSEIKNLKDLEQALKQVNKKEFTKVWVYRNGFATLLVL
;
A
#
# COMPACT_ATOMS: atom_id res chain seq x y z
N ASN A 1 7.56 6.19 25.88
CA ASN A 1 7.53 4.85 26.52
C ASN A 1 6.32 4.18 25.91
N MET A 2 6.51 3.33 24.89
CA MET A 2 5.50 3.01 23.87
C MET A 2 4.15 2.55 24.44
N VAL A 3 4.18 1.77 25.53
CA VAL A 3 2.98 1.27 26.20
C VAL A 3 2.14 2.42 26.78
N LYS A 4 2.77 3.44 27.37
CA LYS A 4 2.06 4.62 27.92
C LYS A 4 1.40 5.44 26.81
N ASP A 5 2.12 5.62 25.70
CA ASP A 5 1.64 6.42 24.56
C ASP A 5 0.46 5.72 23.86
N ILE A 6 0.51 4.38 23.75
CA ILE A 6 -0.58 3.55 23.23
C ILE A 6 -1.79 3.55 24.16
N ALA A 7 -1.58 3.38 25.47
CA ALA A 7 -2.66 3.36 26.46
C ALA A 7 -3.43 4.68 26.48
N LYS A 8 -2.72 5.82 26.42
CA LYS A 8 -3.35 7.14 26.35
C LYS A 8 -4.25 7.28 25.11
N LYS A 9 -3.78 6.86 23.94
CA LYS A 9 -4.55 6.91 22.68
C LYS A 9 -5.80 6.03 22.71
N LEU A 10 -5.71 4.85 23.33
CA LEU A 10 -6.86 3.95 23.50
C LEU A 10 -7.92 4.55 24.44
N ILE A 11 -7.51 5.18 25.54
CA ILE A 11 -8.41 5.83 26.49
C ILE A 11 -9.13 7.01 25.84
N GLU A 12 -8.43 7.82 25.03
CA GLU A 12 -9.00 9.03 24.43
C GLU A 12 -9.92 8.77 23.22
N LYS A 13 -9.55 7.83 22.34
CA LYS A 13 -10.23 7.66 21.04
C LYS A 13 -10.86 6.29 20.83
N GLY A 14 -10.69 5.35 21.78
CA GLY A 14 -11.23 3.98 21.69
C GLY A 14 -10.61 3.10 20.60
N LYS A 15 -9.71 3.64 19.76
CA LYS A 15 -8.99 2.96 18.68
C LYS A 15 -7.61 3.58 18.47
N ILE A 16 -6.68 2.79 17.93
CA ILE A 16 -5.33 3.26 17.56
C ILE A 16 -5.26 3.39 16.05
N ASP A 17 -5.30 4.62 15.57
CA ASP A 17 -5.02 4.92 14.17
C ASP A 17 -3.50 5.09 14.01
N ARG A 18 -2.84 4.12 13.37
CA ARG A 18 -1.38 4.11 13.17
C ARG A 18 -1.00 4.84 11.88
N GLY A 19 0.05 5.66 11.98
CA GLY A 19 0.71 6.23 10.82
C GLY A 19 1.25 5.18 9.86
N PHE A 20 1.18 5.44 8.55
CA PHE A 20 1.70 4.56 7.52
C PHE A 20 2.47 5.37 6.47
N LEU A 21 3.73 4.98 6.25
CA LEU A 21 4.63 5.68 5.33
C LEU A 21 4.48 5.20 3.87
N GLY A 22 4.16 3.92 3.66
CA GLY A 22 4.04 3.32 2.32
C GLY A 22 5.36 2.91 1.68
N VAL A 23 6.24 2.30 2.45
CA VAL A 23 7.55 1.81 1.97
C VAL A 23 7.79 0.37 2.39
N THR A 24 8.51 -0.38 1.55
CA THR A 24 9.18 -1.62 1.96
C THR A 24 10.60 -1.28 2.38
N ILE A 25 11.00 -1.80 3.55
CA ILE A 25 12.27 -1.47 4.18
C ILE A 25 13.07 -2.72 4.53
N LEU A 26 14.38 -2.66 4.33
CA LEU A 26 15.34 -3.69 4.72
C LEU A 26 16.49 -3.10 5.51
N ALA A 27 17.19 -3.96 6.25
CA ALA A 27 18.41 -3.58 6.94
C ALA A 27 19.56 -3.50 5.92
N LEU A 28 20.51 -2.59 6.16
CA LEU A 28 21.76 -2.54 5.41
C LEU A 28 22.63 -3.75 5.81
N GLN A 29 23.06 -4.55 4.83
CA GLN A 29 23.84 -5.77 5.06
C GLN A 29 25.09 -5.81 4.18
N GLY A 30 26.12 -6.53 4.65
CA GLY A 30 27.31 -6.90 3.88
C GLY A 30 27.90 -5.76 3.04
N ASP A 31 28.11 -6.04 1.76
CA ASP A 31 28.71 -5.09 0.81
C ASP A 31 27.82 -3.90 0.49
N THR A 32 26.49 -4.01 0.66
CA THR A 32 25.57 -2.88 0.44
C THR A 32 25.85 -1.74 1.42
N LYS A 33 26.40 -2.01 2.62
CA LYS A 33 26.83 -0.97 3.56
C LYS A 33 27.93 -0.07 3.00
N LYS A 34 28.81 -0.59 2.15
CA LYS A 34 29.94 0.17 1.58
C LYS A 34 29.48 1.24 0.59
N ALA A 35 28.27 1.09 0.05
CA ALA A 35 27.68 2.04 -0.89
C ALA A 35 27.05 3.28 -0.21
N TYR A 36 26.94 3.30 1.12
CA TYR A 36 26.37 4.41 1.88
C TYR A 36 27.38 4.96 2.88
N LYS A 37 27.35 6.27 3.09
CA LYS A 37 28.16 6.95 4.11
C LYS A 37 27.67 6.60 5.51
N ASN A 38 26.35 6.54 5.67
CA ASN A 38 25.73 6.09 6.92
C ASN A 38 25.64 4.55 6.93
N GLN A 39 26.20 3.94 7.97
CA GLN A 39 26.24 2.46 8.10
C GLN A 39 25.01 1.89 8.84
N GLU A 40 24.15 2.77 9.35
CA GLU A 40 22.93 2.47 10.11
C GLU A 40 21.74 3.22 9.49
N GLY A 41 20.57 2.59 9.49
CA GLY A 41 19.37 3.15 8.89
C GLY A 41 18.38 2.09 8.40
N ALA A 42 17.33 2.57 7.73
CA ALA A 42 16.35 1.72 7.06
C ALA A 42 16.42 1.94 5.54
N LEU A 43 16.89 0.93 4.81
CA LEU A 43 16.99 0.99 3.34
C LEU A 43 15.60 0.81 2.73
N ILE A 44 15.17 1.76 1.91
CA ILE A 44 13.93 1.69 1.15
C ILE A 44 14.18 0.83 -0.10
N THR A 45 13.50 -0.31 -0.17
CA THR A 45 13.57 -1.21 -1.33
C THR A 45 12.42 -1.01 -2.30
N ASP A 46 11.29 -0.48 -1.83
CA ASP A 46 10.15 -0.11 -2.67
C ASP A 46 9.34 1.01 -2.03
N VAL A 47 8.71 1.83 -2.89
CA VAL A 47 7.85 2.93 -2.49
C VAL A 47 6.49 2.73 -3.15
N GLN A 48 5.46 2.65 -2.33
CA GLN A 48 4.10 2.48 -2.78
C GLN A 48 3.60 3.79 -3.42
N LYS A 49 3.18 3.75 -4.68
CA LYS A 49 2.66 4.94 -5.37
C LYS A 49 1.45 5.55 -4.65
N GLY A 50 1.38 6.89 -4.62
CA GLY A 50 0.34 7.66 -3.94
C GLY A 50 0.42 7.59 -2.41
N SER A 51 1.47 6.98 -1.85
CA SER A 51 1.70 6.99 -0.42
C SER A 51 2.34 8.28 0.07
N SER A 52 2.39 8.44 1.40
CA SER A 52 3.10 9.55 2.05
C SER A 52 4.57 9.62 1.61
N ALA A 53 5.23 8.47 1.42
CA ALA A 53 6.60 8.41 0.92
C ALA A 53 6.75 8.80 -0.56
N ASP A 54 5.79 8.42 -1.40
CA ASP A 54 5.80 8.78 -2.82
C ASP A 54 5.59 10.29 -3.00
N GLU A 55 4.63 10.86 -2.27
CA GLU A 55 4.39 12.31 -2.24
C GLU A 55 5.58 13.09 -1.65
N ALA A 56 6.32 12.48 -0.74
CA ALA A 56 7.57 13.01 -0.20
C ALA A 56 8.75 12.95 -1.18
N GLY A 57 8.59 12.30 -2.34
CA GLY A 57 9.64 12.10 -3.32
C GLY A 57 10.70 11.09 -2.90
N LEU A 58 10.38 10.19 -1.95
CA LEU A 58 11.25 9.08 -1.59
C LEU A 58 11.30 8.06 -2.72
N LYS A 59 12.44 7.38 -2.83
CA LYS A 59 12.73 6.44 -3.90
C LYS A 59 13.38 5.18 -3.35
N ARG A 60 13.32 4.12 -4.16
CA ARG A 60 14.12 2.92 -3.95
C ARG A 60 15.60 3.29 -3.94
N GLY A 61 16.34 2.76 -2.96
CA GLY A 61 17.74 3.07 -2.74
C GLY A 61 17.97 4.18 -1.72
N ASP A 62 16.93 4.83 -1.21
CA ASP A 62 17.08 5.80 -0.12
C ASP A 62 17.36 5.07 1.19
N LEU A 63 18.34 5.56 1.95
CA LEU A 63 18.61 5.09 3.31
C LEU A 63 18.07 6.11 4.31
N VAL A 64 17.00 5.74 5.02
CA VAL A 64 16.42 6.62 6.05
C VAL A 64 17.28 6.59 7.31
N THR A 65 17.72 7.77 7.76
CA THR A 65 18.63 7.93 8.89
C THR A 65 17.98 8.66 10.07
N LYS A 66 16.96 9.49 9.83
CA LYS A 66 16.26 10.24 10.89
C LYS A 66 14.83 10.54 10.51
N VAL A 67 13.92 10.50 11.49
CA VAL A 67 12.55 11.00 11.36
C VAL A 67 12.27 11.94 12.53
N ASN A 68 11.91 13.19 12.23
CA ASN A 68 11.84 14.31 13.16
C ASN A 68 13.13 14.39 13.98
N ASP A 69 13.05 14.11 15.28
CA ASP A 69 14.17 14.11 16.23
C ASP A 69 14.73 12.70 16.51
N LYS A 70 14.07 11.65 15.99
CA LYS A 70 14.44 10.26 16.25
C LYS A 70 15.43 9.76 15.19
N VAL A 71 16.62 9.38 15.64
CA VAL A 71 17.61 8.66 14.82
C VAL A 71 17.09 7.25 14.54
N ILE A 72 17.15 6.84 13.27
CA ILE A 72 16.74 5.54 12.79
C ILE A 72 17.99 4.71 12.55
N LYS A 73 18.15 3.63 13.31
CA LYS A 73 19.31 2.73 13.16
C LYS A 73 18.98 1.44 12.44
N SER A 74 17.69 1.07 12.46
CA SER A 74 17.19 -0.16 11.86
C SER A 74 15.82 0.02 11.21
N PRO A 75 15.40 -0.92 10.35
CA PRO A 75 14.04 -0.93 9.80
C PRO A 75 12.96 -1.02 10.89
N ILE A 76 13.24 -1.73 11.97
CA ILE A 76 12.33 -1.90 13.10
C ILE A 76 12.13 -0.55 13.81
N ASP A 77 13.18 0.25 13.96
CA ASP A 77 13.08 1.59 14.54
C ASP A 77 12.17 2.49 13.71
N LEU A 78 12.35 2.50 12.39
CA LEU A 78 11.52 3.28 11.48
C LEU A 78 10.05 2.84 11.58
N LYS A 79 9.79 1.54 11.46
CA LYS A 79 8.44 0.97 11.55
C LYS A 79 7.76 1.34 12.86
N ASN A 80 8.44 1.14 13.98
CA ASN A 80 7.90 1.41 15.31
C ASN A 80 7.66 2.90 15.52
N TYR A 81 8.62 3.75 15.14
CA TYR A 81 8.49 5.19 15.30
C TYR A 81 7.35 5.75 14.48
N ILE A 82 7.25 5.42 13.17
CA ILE A 82 6.12 5.81 12.33
C ILE A 82 4.79 5.33 12.91
N GLY A 83 4.75 4.11 13.46
CA GLY A 83 3.55 3.57 14.11
C GLY A 83 3.13 4.31 15.40
N THR A 84 4.03 5.07 16.03
CA THR A 84 3.70 5.92 17.19
C THR A 84 3.17 7.29 16.80
N LEU A 85 3.41 7.75 15.57
CA LEU A 85 2.98 9.06 15.07
C LEU A 85 1.50 9.05 14.70
N GLU A 86 0.90 10.24 14.72
CA GLU A 86 -0.52 10.40 14.39
C GLU A 86 -0.73 10.62 12.89
N ILE A 87 -1.87 10.15 12.39
CA ILE A 87 -2.34 10.49 11.05
C ILE A 87 -2.59 12.00 10.96
N GLY A 88 -2.23 12.61 9.84
CA GLY A 88 -2.32 14.05 9.62
C GLY A 88 -1.13 14.85 10.18
N GLN A 89 -0.23 14.20 10.92
CA GLN A 89 0.95 14.86 11.46
C GLN A 89 1.95 15.17 10.34
N LYS A 90 2.49 16.39 10.32
CA LYS A 90 3.61 16.75 9.45
C LYS A 90 4.90 16.13 9.98
N ILE A 91 5.60 15.39 9.12
CA ILE A 91 6.86 14.71 9.43
C ILE A 91 7.98 15.34 8.61
N SER A 92 9.16 15.47 9.21
CA SER A 92 10.42 15.69 8.52
C SER A 92 11.27 14.42 8.54
N LEU A 93 11.66 13.92 7.37
CA LEU A 93 12.43 12.69 7.21
C LEU A 93 13.77 12.99 6.54
N SER A 94 14.85 12.60 7.18
CA SER A 94 16.21 12.69 6.63
C SER A 94 16.62 11.34 6.06
N TYR A 95 17.15 11.36 4.85
CA TYR A 95 17.58 10.17 4.13
C TYR A 95 18.86 10.44 3.34
N GLU A 96 19.65 9.40 3.13
CA GLU A 96 20.80 9.44 2.22
C GLU A 96 20.39 8.91 0.84
N ARG A 97 20.78 9.63 -0.20
CA ARG A 97 20.64 9.23 -1.60
C ARG A 97 21.90 9.64 -2.35
N ASP A 98 22.52 8.68 -3.05
CA ASP A 98 23.74 8.92 -3.83
C ASP A 98 24.89 9.53 -3.00
N GLY A 99 24.99 9.15 -1.72
CA GLY A 99 26.01 9.68 -0.81
C GLY A 99 25.72 11.08 -0.25
N GLU A 100 24.57 11.67 -0.52
CA GLU A 100 24.15 12.97 0.02
C GLU A 100 23.01 12.82 1.01
N ASN A 101 23.08 13.55 2.12
CA ASN A 101 21.96 13.65 3.05
C ASN A 101 20.93 14.65 2.51
N LYS A 102 19.69 14.20 2.38
CA LYS A 102 18.53 14.96 1.91
C LYS A 102 17.43 14.91 2.97
N GLN A 103 16.51 15.85 2.87
CA GLN A 103 15.37 15.95 3.77
C GLN A 103 14.08 16.10 2.97
N ALA A 104 13.04 15.38 3.38
CA ALA A 104 11.69 15.50 2.84
C ALA A 104 10.71 15.83 3.97
N SER A 105 9.71 16.66 3.67
CA SER A 105 8.63 16.99 4.60
C SER A 105 7.29 16.63 3.99
N PHE A 106 6.46 15.88 4.69
CA PHE A 106 5.17 15.39 4.20
C PHE A 106 4.18 15.17 5.34
N ILE A 107 2.91 15.00 4.98
CA ILE A 107 1.84 14.66 5.94
C ILE A 107 1.73 13.15 6.02
N LEU A 108 1.79 12.60 7.24
CA LEU A 108 1.66 11.17 7.46
C LEU A 108 0.20 10.74 7.30
N LYS A 109 -0.06 9.88 6.34
CA LYS A 109 -1.40 9.30 6.13
C LYS A 109 -1.58 8.00 6.89
N GLY A 110 -2.84 7.65 7.16
CA GLY A 110 -3.18 6.35 7.71
C GLY A 110 -2.93 5.20 6.74
N GLU A 111 -2.80 3.98 7.27
CA GLU A 111 -2.76 2.77 6.46
C GLU A 111 -3.96 2.64 5.50
N LYS A 112 -5.13 3.14 5.91
CA LYS A 112 -6.36 3.19 5.09
C LYS A 112 -6.41 4.35 4.08
N GLU A 113 -5.62 5.40 4.32
CA GLU A 113 -5.60 6.63 3.50
C GLU A 113 -4.45 6.63 2.49
N ASN A 114 -3.42 5.82 2.74
CA ASN A 114 -2.48 5.46 1.70
C ASN A 114 -3.17 4.43 0.80
N PRO A 115 -3.08 4.56 -0.53
CA PRO A 115 -3.68 3.61 -1.46
C PRO A 115 -2.89 2.30 -1.38
N LYS A 116 -3.10 1.51 -0.32
CA LYS A 116 -2.62 0.14 -0.22
C LYS A 116 -3.26 -0.60 -1.36
N GLY A 117 -2.47 -0.87 -2.38
CA GLY A 117 -2.79 -1.89 -3.36
C GLY A 117 -2.74 -3.27 -2.73
N VAL A 118 -3.40 -3.51 -1.58
CA VAL A 118 -3.94 -4.81 -1.15
C VAL A 118 -5.10 -4.48 -0.19
N GLN A 119 -6.34 -4.65 -0.62
CA GLN A 119 -7.52 -4.61 0.23
C GLN A 119 -8.15 -6.00 0.24
N SER A 120 -7.94 -6.74 1.33
CA SER A 120 -8.81 -7.85 1.68
C SER A 120 -10.11 -7.26 2.23
N ASP A 121 -11.25 -7.90 1.97
CA ASP A 121 -12.59 -7.61 2.54
C ASP A 121 -13.56 -6.84 1.63
N LEU A 122 -13.13 -6.29 0.49
CA LEU A 122 -14.09 -5.72 -0.48
C LEU A 122 -14.97 -6.80 -1.12
N ILE A 123 -14.37 -7.93 -1.46
CA ILE A 123 -15.04 -9.14 -1.91
C ILE A 123 -14.50 -10.27 -1.04
N ASP A 124 -15.41 -11.04 -0.44
CA ASP A 124 -15.05 -12.13 0.45
C ASP A 124 -14.07 -13.11 -0.24
N GLY A 125 -12.93 -13.32 0.43
CA GLY A 125 -11.83 -14.18 0.02
C GLY A 125 -10.98 -13.71 -1.15
N LEU A 126 -11.12 -12.46 -1.62
CA LEU A 126 -10.18 -11.86 -2.55
C LEU A 126 -9.14 -11.00 -1.83
N SER A 127 -7.89 -11.12 -2.27
CA SER A 127 -6.83 -10.15 -2.00
C SER A 127 -6.68 -9.27 -3.24
N LEU A 128 -6.94 -7.97 -3.12
CA LEU A 128 -7.10 -7.08 -4.28
C LEU A 128 -6.10 -5.93 -4.27
N ARG A 129 -5.40 -5.69 -5.38
CA ARG A 129 -4.37 -4.66 -5.48
C ARG A 129 -4.54 -3.73 -6.67
N ASN A 130 -4.18 -2.46 -6.49
CA ASN A 130 -4.09 -1.54 -7.63
C ASN A 130 -2.99 -1.99 -8.59
N LEU A 131 -3.25 -1.83 -9.88
CA LEU A 131 -2.24 -1.99 -10.92
C LEU A 131 -1.31 -0.77 -10.93
N ASP A 132 -0.02 -1.02 -10.71
CA ASP A 132 1.03 -0.04 -10.99
C ASP A 132 1.71 -0.34 -12.34
N PRO A 133 2.36 0.64 -12.98
CA PRO A 133 3.00 0.44 -14.29
C PRO A 133 4.05 -0.68 -14.34
N ARG A 134 4.81 -0.90 -13.26
CA ARG A 134 5.83 -1.95 -13.22
C ARG A 134 5.19 -3.33 -13.18
N LEU A 135 4.08 -3.44 -12.46
CA LEU A 135 3.30 -4.66 -12.40
C LEU A 135 2.63 -4.99 -13.73
N LYS A 136 2.12 -3.96 -14.43
CA LYS A 136 1.61 -4.13 -15.80
C LYS A 136 2.70 -4.65 -16.75
N ASP A 137 3.88 -4.04 -16.73
CA ASP A 137 4.99 -4.48 -17.57
C ASP A 137 5.42 -5.92 -17.24
N ARG A 138 5.52 -6.25 -15.93
CA ARG A 138 5.92 -7.60 -15.46
C ARG A 138 4.91 -8.68 -15.85
N LEU A 139 3.61 -8.37 -15.76
CA LEU A 139 2.53 -9.31 -16.08
C LEU A 139 2.07 -9.20 -17.54
N GLN A 140 2.77 -8.41 -18.37
CA GLN A 140 2.43 -8.17 -19.79
C GLN A 140 0.99 -7.70 -20.01
N ILE A 141 0.48 -6.90 -19.07
CA ILE A 141 -0.86 -6.32 -19.14
C ILE A 141 -0.81 -5.10 -20.07
N PRO A 142 -1.71 -4.98 -21.06
CA PRO A 142 -1.77 -3.81 -21.93
C PRO A 142 -1.89 -2.49 -21.15
N LYS A 143 -1.26 -1.43 -21.64
CA LYS A 143 -1.14 -0.15 -20.92
C LYS A 143 -2.50 0.53 -20.68
N ASP A 144 -3.43 0.30 -21.60
CA ASP A 144 -4.81 0.78 -21.60
C ASP A 144 -5.72 0.02 -20.62
N VAL A 145 -5.35 -1.19 -20.18
CA VAL A 145 -6.11 -1.95 -19.19
C VAL A 145 -5.87 -1.37 -17.80
N ASN A 146 -6.86 -0.67 -17.26
CA ASN A 146 -6.87 -0.15 -15.89
C ASN A 146 -7.81 -0.97 -15.02
N GLY A 147 -7.51 -1.05 -13.72
CA GLY A 147 -8.31 -1.85 -12.81
C GLY A 147 -7.56 -2.29 -11.55
N VAL A 148 -8.18 -3.26 -10.88
CA VAL A 148 -7.71 -3.83 -9.62
C VAL A 148 -7.37 -5.31 -9.84
N LEU A 149 -6.11 -5.67 -9.67
CA LEU A 149 -5.62 -7.04 -9.78
C LEU A 149 -6.07 -7.89 -8.57
N VAL A 150 -6.51 -9.11 -8.84
CA VAL A 150 -6.74 -10.17 -7.88
C VAL A 150 -5.40 -10.87 -7.62
N ASP A 151 -4.79 -10.56 -6.49
CA ASP A 151 -3.50 -11.07 -6.08
C ASP A 151 -3.60 -12.49 -5.52
N SER A 152 -4.71 -12.84 -4.88
CA SER A 152 -5.01 -14.22 -4.47
C SER A 152 -6.50 -14.43 -4.20
N VAL A 153 -6.93 -15.70 -4.25
CA VAL A 153 -8.31 -16.14 -4.03
C VAL A 153 -8.33 -17.28 -3.01
N LYS A 154 -9.15 -17.16 -1.95
CA LYS A 154 -9.32 -18.24 -0.96
C LYS A 154 -10.28 -19.32 -1.49
N GLU A 155 -9.89 -20.59 -1.39
CA GLU A 155 -10.64 -21.75 -1.90
C GLU A 155 -12.07 -21.93 -1.36
N LYS A 156 -12.41 -21.34 -0.20
CA LYS A 156 -13.75 -21.40 0.40
C LYS A 156 -14.32 -20.00 0.59
N SER A 157 -14.51 -19.29 -0.51
CA SER A 157 -14.96 -17.89 -0.47
C SER A 157 -15.97 -17.56 -1.55
N LYS A 158 -16.70 -16.46 -1.34
CA LYS A 158 -17.59 -15.91 -2.36
C LYS A 158 -16.84 -15.61 -3.66
N GLY A 159 -15.63 -15.05 -3.57
CA GLY A 159 -14.76 -14.81 -4.73
C GLY A 159 -14.50 -16.09 -5.54
N LYS A 160 -14.10 -17.18 -4.89
CA LYS A 160 -13.87 -18.45 -5.60
C LYS A 160 -15.15 -18.99 -6.23
N ASN A 161 -16.27 -18.97 -5.49
CA ASN A 161 -17.56 -19.47 -5.95
C ASN A 161 -18.14 -18.65 -7.12
N SER A 162 -17.82 -17.36 -7.18
CA SER A 162 -18.17 -16.45 -8.29
C SER A 162 -17.23 -16.59 -9.50
N GLY A 163 -16.21 -17.46 -9.42
CA GLY A 163 -15.32 -17.75 -10.54
C GLY A 163 -14.09 -16.85 -10.66
N PHE A 164 -13.78 -16.05 -9.63
CA PHE A 164 -12.54 -15.25 -9.60
C PHE A 164 -11.31 -16.16 -9.54
N GLN A 165 -10.25 -15.73 -10.21
CA GLN A 165 -8.96 -16.40 -10.27
C GLN A 165 -7.84 -15.43 -9.91
N GLU A 166 -6.73 -15.98 -9.40
CA GLU A 166 -5.50 -15.21 -9.24
C GLU A 166 -5.02 -14.73 -10.62
N GLY A 167 -4.64 -13.46 -10.70
CA GLY A 167 -4.26 -12.82 -11.95
C GLY A 167 -5.40 -12.10 -12.67
N ASP A 168 -6.66 -12.27 -12.24
CA ASP A 168 -7.78 -11.49 -12.78
C ASP A 168 -7.60 -10.00 -12.51
N ILE A 169 -8.04 -9.14 -13.43
CA ILE A 169 -8.06 -7.70 -13.22
C ILE A 169 -9.49 -7.23 -13.26
N ILE A 170 -10.02 -6.73 -12.15
CA ILE A 170 -11.36 -6.15 -12.08
C ILE A 170 -11.32 -4.80 -12.80
N ILE A 171 -12.01 -4.73 -13.93
CA ILE A 171 -12.09 -3.55 -14.81
C ILE A 171 -13.45 -2.84 -14.69
N GLY A 172 -14.47 -3.50 -14.13
CA GLY A 172 -15.82 -2.95 -14.05
C GLY A 172 -16.70 -3.61 -13.00
N VAL A 173 -17.64 -2.86 -12.42
CA VAL A 173 -18.74 -3.37 -11.58
C VAL A 173 -20.04 -2.73 -12.05
N GLY A 174 -20.97 -3.56 -12.54
CA GLY A 174 -22.20 -3.10 -13.18
C GLY A 174 -21.89 -2.30 -14.45
N GLN A 175 -22.27 -1.03 -14.44
CA GLN A 175 -21.95 -0.06 -15.51
C GLN A 175 -20.74 0.85 -15.16
N SER A 176 -20.17 0.70 -13.96
CA SER A 176 -19.08 1.54 -13.48
C SER A 176 -17.72 0.97 -13.87
N GLU A 177 -16.91 1.77 -14.55
CA GLU A 177 -15.50 1.47 -14.84
C GLU A 177 -14.68 1.58 -13.55
N ILE A 178 -13.79 0.60 -13.31
CA ILE A 178 -12.93 0.55 -12.13
C ILE A 178 -11.50 0.83 -12.54
N LYS A 179 -10.87 1.87 -11.99
CA LYS A 179 -9.46 2.19 -12.27
C LYS A 179 -8.56 1.89 -11.08
N ASN A 180 -9.13 1.81 -9.88
CA ASN A 180 -8.43 1.59 -8.63
C ASN A 180 -9.38 1.04 -7.54
N LEU A 181 -8.81 0.68 -6.39
CA LEU A 181 -9.51 0.14 -5.23
C LEU A 181 -10.57 1.08 -4.65
N LYS A 182 -10.37 2.39 -4.71
CA LYS A 182 -11.36 3.37 -4.26
C LYS A 182 -12.60 3.34 -5.16
N ASP A 183 -12.41 3.29 -6.46
CA ASP A 183 -13.51 3.17 -7.42
C ASP A 183 -14.27 1.85 -7.19
N LEU A 184 -13.53 0.75 -6.97
CA LEU A 184 -14.10 -0.55 -6.68
C LEU A 184 -14.94 -0.54 -5.40
N GLU A 185 -14.40 0.04 -4.32
CA GLU A 185 -15.12 0.17 -3.06
C GLU A 185 -16.40 1.01 -3.22
N GLN A 186 -16.34 2.10 -3.98
CA GLN A 186 -17.51 2.94 -4.24
C GLN A 186 -18.56 2.20 -5.06
N ALA A 187 -18.17 1.50 -6.12
CA ALA A 187 -19.09 0.75 -6.96
C ALA A 187 -19.75 -0.41 -6.17
N LEU A 188 -18.98 -1.12 -5.34
CA LEU A 188 -19.50 -2.19 -4.48
C LEU A 188 -20.43 -1.68 -3.36
N LYS A 189 -20.34 -0.40 -2.97
CA LYS A 189 -21.30 0.23 -2.04
C LYS A 189 -22.61 0.63 -2.72
N GLN A 190 -22.57 0.93 -4.01
CA GLN A 190 -23.73 1.37 -4.79
C GLN A 190 -24.59 0.22 -5.31
N VAL A 191 -24.03 -0.99 -5.40
CA VAL A 191 -24.78 -2.17 -5.82
C VAL A 191 -25.80 -2.60 -4.78
N ASN A 192 -27.00 -2.93 -5.27
CA ASN A 192 -28.08 -3.39 -4.42
C ASN A 192 -27.76 -4.79 -3.89
N LYS A 193 -27.58 -4.92 -2.57
CA LYS A 193 -27.23 -6.19 -1.90
C LYS A 193 -28.26 -7.32 -2.08
N LYS A 194 -29.44 -7.02 -2.66
CA LYS A 194 -30.51 -7.99 -2.93
C LYS A 194 -30.45 -8.60 -4.34
N GLU A 195 -29.59 -8.09 -5.23
CA GLU A 195 -29.45 -8.57 -6.61
C GLU A 195 -28.02 -9.02 -6.92
N PHE A 196 -27.90 -9.85 -7.96
CA PHE A 196 -26.63 -10.29 -8.51
C PHE A 196 -25.82 -9.10 -9.04
N THR A 197 -24.57 -8.97 -8.58
CA THR A 197 -23.65 -7.93 -9.01
C THR A 197 -22.80 -8.43 -10.17
N LYS A 198 -22.97 -7.81 -11.34
CA LYS A 198 -22.14 -8.06 -12.52
C LYS A 198 -20.75 -7.47 -12.30
N VAL A 199 -19.69 -8.27 -12.42
CA VAL A 199 -18.30 -7.82 -12.31
C VAL A 199 -17.57 -8.18 -13.60
N TRP A 200 -17.00 -7.16 -14.27
CA TRP A 200 -16.16 -7.36 -15.45
C TRP A 200 -14.72 -7.55 -15.00
N VAL A 201 -14.11 -8.65 -15.42
CA VAL A 201 -12.71 -8.96 -15.15
C VAL A 201 -11.95 -9.21 -16.45
N TYR A 202 -10.74 -8.70 -16.56
CA TYR A 202 -9.82 -9.01 -17.65
C TYR A 202 -8.96 -10.21 -17.26
N ARG A 203 -8.99 -11.24 -18.11
CA ARG A 203 -8.29 -12.52 -17.92
C ARG A 203 -7.72 -12.96 -19.26
N ASN A 204 -6.44 -13.33 -19.30
CA ASN A 204 -5.80 -13.93 -20.48
C ASN A 204 -6.00 -13.16 -21.81
N GLY A 205 -6.05 -11.83 -21.78
CA GLY A 205 -6.17 -11.03 -23.00
C GLY A 205 -7.57 -10.51 -23.31
N PHE A 206 -8.61 -10.94 -22.59
CA PHE A 206 -9.99 -10.57 -22.88
C PHE A 206 -10.79 -10.29 -21.60
N ALA A 207 -11.86 -9.49 -21.73
CA ALA A 207 -12.80 -9.25 -20.66
C ALA A 207 -13.81 -10.40 -20.56
N THR A 208 -14.05 -10.89 -19.34
CA THR A 208 -15.09 -11.85 -18.99
C THR A 208 -15.99 -11.29 -17.90
N LEU A 209 -17.24 -11.74 -17.87
CA LEU A 209 -18.24 -11.31 -16.91
C LEU A 209 -18.37 -12.38 -15.82
N LEU A 210 -18.19 -11.97 -14.56
CA LEU A 210 -18.48 -12.76 -13.37
C LEU A 210 -19.72 -12.21 -12.66
N VAL A 211 -20.33 -13.07 -11.85
CA VAL A 211 -21.51 -12.71 -11.07
C VAL A 211 -21.25 -12.93 -9.60
N LEU A 212 -21.35 -11.84 -8.83
CA LEU A 212 -21.18 -11.79 -7.38
C LEU A 212 -22.53 -11.70 -6.66
#